data_AF-W2JEC5-F1
#
_entry.id   AF-W2JEC5-F1
#
_cell.length_a   1.000
_cell.length_b   1.000
_cell.length_c   1.000
_cell.angle_alpha   90.00
_cell.angle_beta   90.00
_cell.angle_gamma   90.00
#
_symmetry.space_group_name_H-M   'P 1'
#
loop_
_entity.id
_entity.type
_entity.pdbx_description
1 polymer ?
#
loop_
_entity_poly.entity_id
_entity_poly.type
_entity_poly.pdbx_seq_one_letter_code
_entity_poly.pdbx_strand_id
1 'polypeptide(L)'
;MRSVLTECRSQRCTKAASQAAGEAASETVGDITNAAVCWCRYKVNSCQSSNLAVVFQQGEHIMADPVVPTPERPTLTEEMKAYIVSQFTNVPTTIAYRLFSVIVSKVKRGEMRGPAPPRHKVDNFVRWWKRSNPADEMARVLEMCNQRLYDEVGMDAENPTGTVILCDSVVRGGRHVASVGNGSEATPFRVGITCHKLLRDYVNVQLSPDATTMLHVDTTFKIVKQCFLAMVIGYSDKGGHFFPLAYFSISRRRQENISLNS
;
A
#
# COMPACT_ATOMS: atom_id res chain seq x y z
N MET A 1 38.42 -4.17 -22.48
CA MET A 1 37.20 -5.01 -22.62
C MET A 1 37.17 -6.02 -21.48
N ARG A 2 36.01 -6.28 -20.88
CA ARG A 2 35.84 -7.37 -19.91
C ARG A 2 35.15 -8.54 -20.61
N SER A 3 35.76 -9.72 -20.54
CA SER A 3 35.21 -10.96 -21.08
C SER A 3 34.82 -11.86 -19.92
N VAL A 4 33.57 -12.30 -19.89
CA VAL A 4 33.05 -13.24 -18.87
C VAL A 4 32.48 -14.44 -19.58
N LEU A 5 32.90 -15.63 -19.15
CA LEU A 5 32.28 -16.89 -19.52
C LEU A 5 31.20 -17.22 -18.50
N THR A 6 30.01 -17.56 -19.00
CA THR A 6 28.85 -17.89 -18.18
C THR A 6 28.20 -19.17 -18.69
N GLU A 7 27.90 -20.08 -17.77
CA GLU A 7 27.19 -21.32 -18.06
C GLU A 7 25.70 -21.07 -18.32
N CYS A 8 25.07 -21.97 -19.09
CA CYS A 8 23.65 -21.91 -19.36
C CYS A 8 22.80 -22.10 -18.09
N ARG A 9 21.93 -21.12 -17.80
CA ARG A 9 20.96 -21.18 -16.68
C ARG A 9 19.51 -21.37 -17.17
N SER A 10 19.33 -21.89 -18.38
CA SER A 10 18.00 -22.15 -18.92
C SER A 10 17.28 -23.21 -18.09
N GLN A 11 16.09 -22.87 -17.57
CA GLN A 11 15.24 -23.83 -16.85
C GLN A 11 14.88 -25.06 -17.69
N ARG A 12 14.89 -24.94 -19.02
CA ARG A 12 14.65 -26.07 -19.95
C ARG A 12 15.79 -27.08 -19.87
N CYS A 13 17.04 -26.61 -19.88
CA CYS A 13 18.22 -27.47 -19.80
C CYS A 13 18.35 -28.13 -18.43
N THR A 14 17.98 -27.43 -17.35
CA THR A 14 17.99 -28.00 -16.00
C THR A 14 16.94 -29.12 -15.85
N LYS A 15 15.76 -28.95 -16.47
CA LYS A 15 14.70 -29.97 -16.46
C LYS A 15 15.00 -31.16 -17.38
N ALA A 16 15.50 -30.92 -18.59
CA ALA A 16 15.93 -31.99 -19.50
C ALA A 16 17.02 -32.87 -18.89
N ALA A 17 18.00 -32.26 -18.21
CA ALA A 17 19.03 -32.98 -17.45
C ALA A 17 18.44 -33.87 -16.35
N SER A 18 17.42 -33.38 -15.63
CA SER A 18 16.73 -34.16 -14.59
C SER A 18 15.81 -35.27 -15.14
N GLN A 19 15.23 -35.10 -16.34
CA GLN A 19 14.41 -36.12 -16.99
C GLN A 19 15.27 -37.25 -17.57
N ALA A 20 16.38 -36.91 -18.24
CA ALA A 20 17.35 -37.88 -18.72
C ALA A 20 17.98 -38.71 -17.58
N ALA A 21 18.21 -38.09 -16.41
CA ALA A 21 18.67 -38.80 -15.22
C ALA A 21 17.62 -39.74 -14.60
N GLY A 22 16.33 -39.49 -14.83
CA GLY A 22 15.22 -40.32 -14.34
C GLY A 22 14.96 -41.56 -15.19
N GLU A 23 15.20 -41.49 -16.51
CA GLU A 23 15.02 -42.62 -17.43
C GLU A 23 16.18 -43.62 -17.41
N ALA A 24 17.39 -43.20 -17.03
CA ALA A 24 18.57 -44.07 -16.94
C ALA A 24 18.61 -44.98 -15.67
N ALA A 25 17.58 -44.94 -14.81
CA ALA A 25 17.54 -45.76 -13.58
C ALA A 25 17.00 -47.20 -13.80
N SER A 26 16.78 -47.61 -15.05
CA SER A 26 16.33 -48.96 -15.40
C SER A 26 17.10 -49.51 -16.60
N GLU A 27 18.39 -49.81 -16.43
CA GLU A 27 19.05 -51.05 -16.87
C GLU A 27 20.59 -50.92 -16.84
N THR A 28 21.20 -51.75 -15.98
CA THR A 28 22.59 -52.25 -16.04
C THR A 28 23.78 -51.32 -15.77
N VAL A 29 24.77 -51.94 -15.13
CA VAL A 29 25.99 -51.39 -14.53
C VAL A 29 27.02 -51.03 -15.61
N GLY A 30 27.40 -49.75 -15.69
CA GLY A 30 28.53 -49.26 -16.48
C GLY A 30 28.58 -47.73 -16.54
N ASP A 31 29.65 -47.13 -16.00
CA ASP A 31 30.01 -45.70 -16.04
C ASP A 31 29.01 -44.67 -15.49
N ILE A 32 29.15 -44.39 -14.19
CA ILE A 32 28.59 -43.21 -13.53
C ILE A 32 29.39 -41.98 -13.99
N THR A 33 29.02 -41.31 -15.09
CA THR A 33 29.18 -39.85 -15.29
C THR A 33 28.57 -39.40 -16.63
N ASN A 34 27.24 -39.38 -16.78
CA ASN A 34 26.61 -38.58 -17.85
C ASN A 34 25.15 -38.24 -17.51
N ALA A 35 24.94 -37.50 -16.41
CA ALA A 35 23.78 -36.60 -16.40
C ALA A 35 23.95 -35.66 -17.60
N ALA A 36 22.93 -35.49 -18.44
CA ALA A 36 23.00 -34.65 -19.63
C ALA A 36 23.21 -33.17 -19.25
N VAL A 37 24.45 -32.78 -18.93
CA VAL A 37 24.83 -31.41 -18.60
C VAL A 37 24.74 -30.60 -19.88
N CYS A 38 24.09 -29.43 -19.83
CA CYS A 38 24.06 -28.54 -20.98
C CYS A 38 25.44 -27.90 -21.20
N TRP A 39 26.06 -28.19 -22.35
CA TRP A 39 27.39 -27.69 -22.71
C TRP A 39 27.38 -26.26 -23.26
N CYS A 40 26.20 -25.64 -23.35
CA CYS A 40 26.06 -24.27 -23.85
C CYS A 40 26.71 -23.25 -22.89
N ARG A 41 27.66 -22.48 -23.44
CA ARG A 41 28.39 -21.42 -22.75
C ARG A 41 28.22 -20.11 -23.51
N TYR A 42 28.10 -19.02 -22.77
CA TYR A 42 28.05 -17.66 -23.32
C TYR A 42 29.31 -16.91 -22.95
N LYS A 43 30.02 -16.41 -23.96
CA LYS A 43 31.12 -15.46 -23.79
C LYS A 43 30.58 -14.06 -24.02
N VAL A 44 30.53 -13.25 -22.97
CA VAL A 44 30.05 -11.88 -23.02
C VAL A 44 31.26 -10.94 -23.01
N ASN A 45 31.46 -10.24 -24.12
CA ASN A 45 32.50 -9.21 -24.24
C ASN A 45 31.85 -7.84 -24.08
N SER A 46 32.16 -7.17 -22.98
CA SER A 46 31.67 -5.83 -22.67
C SER A 46 32.75 -4.77 -22.87
N CYS A 47 32.37 -3.68 -23.54
CA CYS A 47 33.18 -2.48 -23.67
C CYS A 47 32.69 -1.44 -22.64
N GLN A 48 33.54 -1.05 -21.71
CA GLN A 48 33.15 -0.13 -20.63
C GLN A 48 32.97 1.32 -21.09
N SER A 49 33.57 1.72 -22.22
CA SER A 49 33.44 3.07 -22.75
C SER A 49 32.20 3.27 -23.62
N SER A 50 31.77 2.24 -24.37
CA SER A 50 30.59 2.32 -25.26
C SER A 50 29.34 1.68 -24.69
N ASN A 51 29.42 1.01 -23.53
CA ASN A 51 28.33 0.25 -22.91
C ASN A 51 27.73 -0.84 -23.82
N LEU A 52 28.44 -1.22 -24.89
CA LEU A 52 28.05 -2.28 -25.80
C LEU A 52 28.57 -3.62 -25.28
N ALA A 53 27.71 -4.63 -25.33
CA ALA A 53 28.06 -6.01 -25.04
C ALA A 53 27.80 -6.88 -26.28
N VAL A 54 28.81 -7.66 -26.67
CA VAL A 54 28.68 -8.68 -27.72
C VAL A 54 28.66 -10.04 -27.04
N VAL A 55 27.65 -10.85 -27.37
CA VAL A 55 27.43 -12.17 -26.79
C VAL A 55 27.72 -13.22 -27.85
N PHE A 56 28.66 -14.13 -27.55
CA PHE A 56 28.97 -15.28 -28.39
C PHE A 56 28.46 -16.54 -27.70
N GLN A 57 27.68 -17.36 -28.42
CA GLN A 57 27.27 -18.68 -27.96
C GLN A 57 28.29 -19.72 -28.41
N GLN A 58 28.68 -20.60 -27.49
CA GLN A 58 29.48 -21.78 -27.75
C GLN A 58 28.73 -23.03 -27.28
N GLY A 59 28.59 -24.02 -28.15
CA GLY A 59 27.84 -25.25 -27.88
C GLY A 59 26.34 -25.15 -28.15
N GLU A 60 25.69 -26.32 -28.17
CA GLU A 60 24.26 -26.45 -28.42
C GLU A 60 23.46 -26.64 -27.12
N HIS A 61 22.22 -26.15 -27.11
CA HIS A 61 21.31 -26.45 -26.01
C HIS A 61 20.76 -27.86 -26.18
N ILE A 62 20.75 -28.63 -25.09
CA ILE A 62 19.97 -29.87 -25.03
C ILE A 62 18.51 -29.44 -24.85
N MET A 63 17.73 -29.52 -25.92
CA MET A 63 16.30 -29.24 -25.95
C MET A 63 15.58 -30.53 -26.29
N ALA A 64 14.66 -30.97 -25.43
CA ALA A 64 13.88 -32.20 -25.67
C ALA A 64 12.93 -32.07 -26.89
N ASP A 65 12.56 -30.85 -27.27
CA ASP A 65 11.76 -30.56 -28.48
C ASP A 65 11.79 -29.04 -28.78
N PRO A 66 12.17 -28.58 -29.99
CA PRO A 66 12.17 -27.17 -30.37
C PRO A 66 10.76 -26.54 -30.46
N VAL A 67 9.69 -27.35 -30.51
CA VAL A 67 8.30 -26.88 -30.69
C VAL A 67 7.63 -26.48 -29.36
N VAL A 68 8.19 -26.88 -28.22
CA VAL A 68 7.56 -26.62 -26.92
C VAL A 68 7.68 -25.12 -26.55
N PRO A 69 6.56 -24.39 -26.37
CA PRO A 69 6.58 -22.98 -26.02
C PRO A 69 7.17 -22.74 -24.62
N THR A 70 7.78 -21.57 -24.42
CA THR A 70 8.39 -21.21 -23.14
C THR A 70 7.31 -21.14 -22.08
N PRO A 71 7.50 -21.73 -20.88
CA PRO A 71 6.53 -21.59 -19.80
C PRO A 71 6.26 -20.11 -19.53
N GLU A 72 5.06 -19.64 -19.87
CA GLU A 72 4.67 -18.27 -19.61
C GLU A 72 4.60 -18.07 -18.10
N ARG A 73 5.27 -17.02 -17.61
CA ARG A 73 5.17 -16.65 -16.20
C ARG A 73 3.69 -16.33 -15.92
N PRO A 74 3.06 -16.91 -14.89
CA PRO A 74 1.65 -16.67 -14.62
C PRO A 74 1.40 -15.17 -14.41
N THR A 75 0.66 -14.59 -15.35
CA THR A 75 0.22 -13.19 -15.36
C THR A 75 -1.24 -13.12 -14.89
N LEU A 76 -1.67 -11.92 -14.54
CA LEU A 76 -3.10 -11.66 -14.33
C LEU A 76 -3.83 -11.80 -15.67
N THR A 77 -4.83 -12.66 -15.72
CA THR A 77 -5.73 -12.76 -16.88
C THR A 77 -6.59 -11.50 -16.99
N GLU A 78 -7.14 -11.23 -18.18
CA GLU A 78 -8.06 -10.09 -18.36
C GLU A 78 -9.30 -10.19 -17.47
N GLU A 79 -9.79 -11.41 -17.23
CA GLU A 79 -10.89 -11.68 -16.30
C GLU A 79 -10.54 -11.27 -14.86
N MET A 80 -9.33 -11.60 -14.39
CA MET A 80 -8.84 -11.17 -13.08
C MET A 80 -8.72 -9.65 -12.99
N LYS A 81 -8.24 -8.99 -14.04
CA LYS A 81 -8.13 -7.52 -14.08
C LYS A 81 -9.52 -6.87 -14.03
N ALA A 82 -10.46 -7.34 -14.84
CA ALA A 82 -11.85 -6.87 -14.84
C ALA A 82 -12.52 -7.05 -13.48
N TYR A 83 -12.26 -8.18 -12.80
CA TYR A 83 -12.72 -8.39 -11.43
C TYR A 83 -12.14 -7.35 -10.46
N ILE A 84 -10.82 -7.10 -10.51
CA ILE A 84 -10.18 -6.09 -9.66
C ILE A 84 -10.80 -4.71 -9.89
N VAL A 85 -10.99 -4.30 -11.14
CA VAL A 85 -11.57 -3.00 -11.49
C VAL A 85 -13.01 -2.89 -11.01
N SER A 86 -13.85 -3.89 -11.22
CA SER A 86 -15.24 -3.87 -10.75
C SER A 86 -15.35 -3.82 -9.22
N GLN A 87 -14.43 -4.44 -8.49
CA GLN A 87 -14.37 -4.33 -7.03
C GLN A 87 -14.03 -2.91 -6.58
N PHE A 88 -13.18 -2.18 -7.30
CA PHE A 88 -12.91 -0.77 -6.96
C PHE A 88 -14.09 0.15 -7.24
N THR A 89 -14.91 -0.14 -8.26
CA THR A 89 -16.16 0.60 -8.50
C THR A 89 -17.16 0.41 -7.36
N ASN A 90 -17.29 -0.82 -6.85
CA ASN A 90 -18.24 -1.15 -5.80
C ASN A 90 -17.75 -0.78 -4.39
N VAL A 91 -16.48 -1.04 -4.09
CA VAL A 91 -15.85 -0.82 -2.77
C VAL A 91 -14.44 -0.24 -2.96
N PRO A 92 -14.33 1.10 -3.11
CA PRO A 92 -13.06 1.79 -3.38
C PRO A 92 -11.97 1.57 -2.32
N THR A 93 -12.37 1.28 -1.08
CA THR A 93 -11.48 1.05 0.07
C THR A 93 -10.86 -0.34 0.12
N THR A 94 -11.15 -1.20 -0.86
CA THR A 94 -10.65 -2.59 -0.88
C THR A 94 -9.13 -2.64 -0.97
N ILE A 95 -8.51 -3.50 -0.15
CA ILE A 95 -7.07 -3.72 -0.13
C ILE A 95 -6.66 -4.88 -1.05
N ALA A 96 -5.48 -4.77 -1.67
CA ALA A 96 -4.97 -5.74 -2.65
C ALA A 96 -4.91 -7.18 -2.12
N TYR A 97 -4.61 -7.36 -0.83
CA TYR A 97 -4.61 -8.68 -0.18
C TYR A 97 -5.99 -9.37 -0.22
N ARG A 98 -7.08 -8.63 0.03
CA ARG A 98 -8.44 -9.19 -0.03
C ARG A 98 -8.77 -9.63 -1.46
N LEU A 99 -8.44 -8.79 -2.45
CA LEU A 99 -8.63 -9.11 -3.87
C LEU A 99 -7.87 -10.38 -4.27
N PHE A 100 -6.60 -10.48 -3.87
CA PHE A 100 -5.78 -11.67 -4.10
C PHE A 100 -6.43 -12.94 -3.53
N SER A 101 -6.86 -12.91 -2.26
CA SER A 101 -7.48 -14.08 -1.62
C SER A 101 -8.74 -14.53 -2.34
N VAL A 102 -9.59 -13.59 -2.78
CA VAL A 102 -10.82 -13.92 -3.52
C VAL A 102 -10.50 -14.47 -4.90
N ILE A 103 -9.56 -13.86 -5.63
CA ILE A 103 -9.13 -14.32 -6.96
C ILE A 103 -8.60 -15.75 -6.89
N VAL A 104 -7.69 -16.05 -5.94
CA VAL A 104 -7.15 -17.40 -5.75
C VAL A 104 -8.26 -18.39 -5.45
N SER A 105 -9.22 -18.01 -4.60
CA SER A 105 -10.36 -18.86 -4.28
C SER A 105 -11.26 -19.12 -5.49
N LYS A 106 -11.51 -18.11 -6.33
CA LYS A 106 -12.32 -18.26 -7.55
C LYS A 106 -11.64 -19.15 -8.59
N VAL A 107 -10.33 -18.99 -8.77
CA VAL A 107 -9.53 -19.86 -9.66
C VAL A 107 -9.57 -21.31 -9.17
N LYS A 108 -9.37 -21.55 -7.87
CA LYS A 108 -9.43 -22.91 -7.29
C LYS A 108 -10.78 -23.59 -7.48
N ARG A 109 -11.88 -22.83 -7.48
CA ARG A 109 -13.24 -23.32 -7.70
C ARG A 109 -13.63 -23.42 -9.18
N GLY A 110 -12.74 -23.07 -10.11
CA GLY A 110 -13.03 -23.04 -11.54
C GLY A 110 -13.96 -21.90 -11.99
N GLU A 111 -14.25 -20.93 -11.12
CA GLU A 111 -15.09 -19.76 -11.43
C GLU A 111 -14.35 -18.67 -12.20
N MET A 112 -13.02 -18.78 -12.33
CA MET A 112 -12.18 -17.81 -13.01
C MET A 112 -11.07 -18.54 -13.75
N ARG A 113 -10.84 -18.16 -15.02
CA ARG A 113 -9.91 -18.83 -15.91
C ARG A 113 -8.46 -18.47 -15.60
N GLY A 114 -7.57 -19.44 -15.85
CA GLY A 114 -6.12 -19.29 -15.76
C GLY A 114 -5.52 -19.73 -14.41
N PRO A 115 -4.19 -19.77 -14.30
CA PRO A 115 -3.51 -20.17 -13.08
C PRO A 115 -3.67 -19.11 -11.98
N ALA A 116 -3.62 -19.55 -10.72
CA ALA A 116 -3.65 -18.62 -9.59
C ALA A 116 -2.50 -17.61 -9.70
N PRO A 117 -2.78 -16.29 -9.71
CA PRO A 117 -1.75 -15.30 -9.94
C PRO A 117 -0.86 -15.17 -8.70
N PRO A 118 0.43 -14.82 -8.85
CA PRO A 118 1.26 -14.44 -7.72
C PRO A 118 0.77 -13.15 -7.05
N ARG A 119 0.82 -13.07 -5.71
CA ARG A 119 0.36 -11.88 -4.94
C ARG A 119 0.97 -10.57 -5.45
N HIS A 120 2.27 -10.54 -5.72
CA HIS A 120 2.95 -9.32 -6.18
C HIS A 120 2.39 -8.78 -7.51
N LYS A 121 1.81 -9.64 -8.37
CA LYS A 121 1.16 -9.20 -9.61
C LYS A 121 -0.14 -8.44 -9.32
N VAL A 122 -0.95 -8.95 -8.39
CA VAL A 122 -2.18 -8.26 -7.91
C VAL A 122 -1.81 -6.93 -7.28
N ASP A 123 -0.83 -6.92 -6.37
CA ASP A 123 -0.38 -5.69 -5.71
C ASP A 123 0.12 -4.65 -6.73
N ASN A 124 0.93 -5.06 -7.71
CA ASN A 124 1.44 -4.18 -8.76
C ASN A 124 0.33 -3.61 -9.64
N PHE A 125 -0.64 -4.46 -10.03
CA PHE A 125 -1.77 -4.03 -10.84
C PHE A 125 -2.66 -3.03 -10.08
N VAL A 126 -2.97 -3.30 -8.81
CA VAL A 126 -3.71 -2.38 -7.94
C VAL A 126 -2.98 -1.04 -7.81
N ARG A 127 -1.66 -1.05 -7.55
CA ARG A 127 -0.86 0.18 -7.46
C ARG A 127 -0.80 0.94 -8.78
N TRP A 128 -0.76 0.25 -9.92
CA TRP A 128 -0.82 0.89 -11.23
C TRP A 128 -2.21 1.51 -11.46
N TRP A 129 -3.28 0.74 -11.25
CA TRP A 129 -4.65 1.18 -11.50
C TRP A 129 -5.00 2.41 -10.66
N LYS A 130 -4.65 2.43 -9.37
CA LYS A 130 -4.87 3.59 -8.48
C LYS A 130 -4.08 4.84 -8.91
N ARG A 131 -2.88 4.68 -9.49
CA ARG A 131 -2.10 5.81 -10.02
C ARG A 131 -2.69 6.35 -11.32
N SER A 132 -3.24 5.47 -12.16
CA SER A 132 -3.87 5.83 -13.43
C SER A 132 -5.32 6.31 -13.28
N ASN A 133 -5.97 5.95 -12.18
CA ASN A 133 -7.33 6.34 -11.83
C ASN A 133 -7.30 6.95 -10.42
N PRO A 134 -6.74 8.17 -10.27
CA PRO A 134 -6.82 8.87 -9.01
C PRO A 134 -8.31 9.11 -8.72
N ALA A 135 -8.85 8.41 -7.73
CA ALA A 135 -10.14 8.78 -7.18
C ALA A 135 -9.99 10.18 -6.57
N ASP A 136 -11.02 11.02 -6.68
CA ASP A 136 -11.11 12.24 -5.89
C ASP A 136 -11.44 11.88 -4.44
N GLU A 137 -10.51 11.15 -3.79
CA GLU A 137 -10.58 10.79 -2.38
C GLU A 137 -10.71 12.05 -1.53
N MET A 138 -10.14 13.17 -2.00
CA MET A 138 -10.22 14.46 -1.34
C MET A 138 -11.63 15.05 -1.37
N ALA A 139 -12.36 15.00 -2.48
CA ALA A 139 -13.76 15.42 -2.50
C ALA A 139 -14.62 14.62 -1.51
N ARG A 140 -14.40 13.31 -1.40
CA ARG A 140 -15.11 12.48 -0.41
C ARG A 140 -14.76 12.86 1.02
N VAL A 141 -13.49 13.13 1.30
CA VAL A 141 -13.05 13.59 2.62
C VAL A 141 -13.66 14.95 2.94
N LEU A 142 -13.65 15.89 2.00
CA LEU A 142 -14.26 17.21 2.16
C LEU A 142 -15.77 17.10 2.41
N GLU A 143 -16.48 16.27 1.66
CA GLU A 143 -17.90 16.02 1.86
C GLU A 143 -18.19 15.49 3.27
N MET A 144 -17.44 14.48 3.73
CA MET A 144 -17.55 13.98 5.09
C MET A 144 -17.23 15.02 6.16
N CYS A 145 -16.22 15.87 5.92
CA CYS A 145 -15.86 16.93 6.85
C CYS A 145 -16.96 18.00 6.93
N ASN A 146 -17.51 18.44 5.80
CA ASN A 146 -18.55 19.45 5.72
C ASN A 146 -19.82 19.02 6.46
N GLN A 147 -20.22 17.74 6.39
CA GLN A 147 -21.42 17.23 7.06
C GLN A 147 -21.34 17.29 8.60
N ARG A 148 -20.14 17.41 9.17
CA ARG A 148 -19.90 17.31 10.62
C ARG A 148 -18.98 18.41 11.14
N LEU A 149 -18.76 19.44 10.33
CA LEU A 149 -17.84 20.53 10.65
C LEU A 149 -18.37 21.30 11.85
N TYR A 150 -17.56 21.45 12.89
CA TYR A 150 -17.97 22.14 14.12
C TYR A 150 -18.52 23.54 13.87
N ASP A 151 -17.91 24.30 12.95
CA ASP A 151 -18.36 25.66 12.61
C ASP A 151 -19.77 25.71 11.99
N GLU A 152 -20.26 24.60 11.44
CA GLU A 152 -21.63 24.47 10.93
C GLU A 152 -22.58 23.81 11.94
N VAL A 153 -22.15 22.73 12.58
CA VAL A 153 -23.04 21.90 13.42
C VAL A 153 -23.08 22.33 14.89
N GLY A 154 -22.06 23.07 15.34
CA GLY A 154 -21.92 23.54 16.71
C GLY A 154 -21.97 22.43 17.77
N MET A 155 -22.41 22.82 18.96
CA MET A 155 -22.65 21.90 20.08
C MET A 155 -24.05 21.32 20.03
N ASP A 156 -24.16 20.00 20.13
CA ASP A 156 -25.42 19.26 20.19
C ASP A 156 -25.57 18.59 21.56
N ALA A 157 -26.66 18.92 22.26
CA ALA A 157 -26.99 18.34 23.57
C ALA A 157 -27.56 16.91 23.44
N GLU A 158 -28.37 16.70 22.40
CA GLU A 158 -29.22 15.52 22.16
C GLU A 158 -28.43 14.34 21.61
N ASN A 159 -27.32 14.60 20.91
CA ASN A 159 -26.43 13.56 20.38
C ASN A 159 -25.01 13.64 20.98
N PRO A 160 -24.80 13.25 22.26
CA PRO A 160 -23.51 13.37 22.93
C PRO A 160 -22.39 12.55 22.27
N THR A 161 -22.72 11.43 21.62
CA THR A 161 -21.76 10.59 20.89
C THR A 161 -21.60 11.00 19.42
N GLY A 162 -22.33 12.03 18.98
CA GLY A 162 -22.26 12.59 17.65
C GLY A 162 -20.83 13.00 17.32
N THR A 163 -20.31 12.50 16.19
CA THR A 163 -18.97 12.85 15.75
C THR A 163 -18.94 14.29 15.26
N VAL A 164 -17.93 15.02 15.69
CA VAL A 164 -17.65 16.38 15.26
C VAL A 164 -16.27 16.42 14.60
N ILE A 165 -16.18 17.15 13.49
CA ILE A 165 -14.95 17.37 12.74
C ILE A 165 -14.38 18.74 13.07
N LEU A 166 -13.10 18.77 13.41
CA LEU A 166 -12.31 19.96 13.69
C LEU A 166 -11.27 20.15 12.59
N CYS A 167 -11.40 21.17 11.76
CA CYS A 167 -10.38 21.57 10.80
C CYS A 167 -10.51 23.06 10.51
N ASP A 168 -9.55 23.63 9.80
CA ASP A 168 -9.69 25.00 9.29
C ASP A 168 -10.95 25.06 8.39
N SER A 169 -11.65 26.18 8.40
CA SER A 169 -12.83 26.41 7.56
C SER A 169 -12.73 27.75 6.83
N VAL A 170 -13.46 27.84 5.71
CA VAL A 170 -13.61 29.08 4.94
C VAL A 170 -15.09 29.31 4.65
N VAL A 171 -15.52 30.57 4.69
CA VAL A 171 -16.90 30.91 4.34
C VAL A 171 -17.04 30.95 2.82
N ARG A 172 -17.95 30.13 2.27
CA ARG A 172 -18.31 30.09 0.85
C ARG A 172 -19.82 30.05 0.71
N GLY A 173 -20.39 31.02 -0.01
CA GLY A 173 -21.84 31.08 -0.19
C GLY A 173 -22.62 31.23 1.12
N GLY A 174 -22.04 31.89 2.13
CA GLY A 174 -22.67 32.11 3.43
C GLY A 174 -22.62 30.92 4.39
N ARG A 175 -21.91 29.83 4.05
CA ARG A 175 -21.67 28.67 4.92
C ARG A 175 -20.19 28.42 5.12
N HIS A 176 -19.82 27.87 6.26
CA HIS A 176 -18.50 27.34 6.53
C HIS A 176 -18.30 26.02 5.79
N VAL A 177 -17.18 25.93 5.08
CA VAL A 177 -16.76 24.74 4.34
C VAL A 177 -15.38 24.35 4.82
N ALA A 178 -15.16 23.06 5.02
CA ALA A 178 -13.91 22.50 5.48
C ALA A 178 -12.76 22.83 4.51
N SER A 179 -11.65 23.28 5.07
CA SER A 179 -10.39 23.57 4.40
C SER A 179 -9.28 22.69 4.98
N VAL A 180 -9.31 21.40 4.64
CA VAL A 180 -8.46 20.38 5.27
C VAL A 180 -7.00 20.38 4.81
N GLY A 181 -6.64 21.14 3.76
CA GLY A 181 -5.31 21.14 3.15
C GLY A 181 -5.08 19.98 2.17
N ASN A 182 -4.09 20.11 1.28
CA ASN A 182 -3.79 19.10 0.24
C ASN A 182 -2.57 18.22 0.56
N GLY A 183 -1.97 18.41 1.74
CA GLY A 183 -0.81 17.66 2.19
C GLY A 183 0.55 18.22 1.79
N SER A 184 0.57 19.30 0.98
CA SER A 184 1.80 20.02 0.61
C SER A 184 2.42 20.74 1.80
N GLU A 185 3.65 21.24 1.63
CA GLU A 185 4.29 22.09 2.65
C GLU A 185 3.53 23.40 2.86
N ALA A 186 2.95 23.96 1.79
CA ALA A 186 2.19 25.20 1.78
C ALA A 186 0.75 25.05 2.32
N THR A 187 0.17 23.85 2.26
CA THR A 187 -1.17 23.55 2.80
C THR A 187 -1.20 22.12 3.36
N PRO A 188 -0.60 21.90 4.55
CA PRO A 188 -0.55 20.57 5.15
C PRO A 188 -1.96 20.07 5.45
N PHE A 189 -2.17 18.76 5.28
CA PHE A 189 -3.45 18.13 5.56
C PHE A 189 -3.67 18.05 7.07
N ARG A 190 -4.83 18.48 7.57
CA ARG A 190 -5.19 18.48 9.01
C ARG A 190 -6.69 18.22 9.18
N VAL A 191 -7.03 17.14 9.86
CA VAL A 191 -8.42 16.84 10.24
C VAL A 191 -8.44 16.24 11.64
N GLY A 192 -9.19 16.89 12.53
CA GLY A 192 -9.50 16.45 13.88
C GLY A 192 -10.86 15.80 13.97
N ILE A 193 -10.98 14.83 14.85
CA ILE A 193 -12.22 14.12 15.17
C ILE A 193 -12.41 14.16 16.69
N THR A 194 -13.63 14.51 17.11
CA THR A 194 -14.09 14.45 18.49
C THR A 194 -15.58 14.04 18.52
N CYS A 195 -16.21 14.10 19.69
CA CYS A 195 -17.66 14.07 19.82
C CYS A 195 -18.16 15.14 20.79
N HIS A 196 -19.45 15.47 20.68
CA HIS A 196 -20.09 16.51 21.48
C HIS A 196 -19.89 16.34 22.99
N LYS A 197 -19.89 15.09 23.48
CA LYS A 197 -19.63 14.79 24.90
C LYS A 197 -18.23 15.25 25.33
N LEU A 198 -17.19 14.97 24.57
CA LEU A 198 -15.82 15.33 24.96
C LEU A 198 -15.64 16.85 25.01
N LEU A 199 -16.21 17.57 24.03
CA LEU A 199 -16.22 19.03 24.01
C LEU A 199 -16.98 19.59 25.23
N ARG A 200 -18.16 19.03 25.54
CA ARG A 200 -18.99 19.47 26.67
C ARG A 200 -18.31 19.20 28.00
N ASP A 201 -17.75 18.00 28.19
CA ASP A 201 -17.04 17.63 29.40
C ASP A 201 -15.86 18.57 29.63
N TYR A 202 -15.09 18.90 28.58
CA TYR A 202 -14.02 19.89 28.66
C TYR A 202 -14.53 21.28 29.06
N VAL A 203 -15.59 21.79 28.42
CA VAL A 203 -16.19 23.09 28.77
C VAL A 203 -16.66 23.11 30.23
N ASN A 204 -17.33 22.06 30.69
CA ASN A 204 -17.78 21.95 32.09
C ASN A 204 -16.62 22.02 33.08
N VAL A 205 -15.49 21.38 32.74
CA VAL A 205 -14.28 21.43 33.56
C VAL A 205 -13.66 22.82 33.53
N GLN A 206 -13.59 23.49 32.38
CA GLN A 206 -13.07 24.87 32.28
C GLN A 206 -13.94 25.89 33.04
N LEU A 207 -15.25 25.65 33.13
CA LEU A 207 -16.19 26.50 33.86
C LEU A 207 -16.26 26.19 35.36
N SER A 208 -15.60 25.12 35.83
CA SER A 208 -15.61 24.74 37.24
C SER A 208 -14.53 25.55 37.99
N PRO A 209 -14.92 26.42 38.96
CA PRO A 209 -13.99 27.31 39.64
C PRO A 209 -12.94 26.59 40.50
N ASP A 210 -13.25 25.36 40.93
CA ASP A 210 -12.36 24.55 41.77
C ASP A 210 -11.48 23.58 40.97
N ALA A 211 -11.73 23.46 39.66
CA ALA A 211 -10.97 22.58 38.79
C ALA A 211 -9.69 23.29 38.31
N THR A 212 -8.55 22.63 38.45
CA THR A 212 -7.33 22.99 37.73
C THR A 212 -6.98 21.84 36.82
N THR A 213 -6.87 22.11 35.52
CA THR A 213 -6.47 21.12 34.52
C THR A 213 -5.26 21.57 33.75
N MET A 214 -4.45 20.61 33.32
CA MET A 214 -3.38 20.83 32.36
C MET A 214 -3.87 20.45 30.96
N LEU A 215 -3.80 21.37 30.00
CA LEU A 215 -4.06 21.06 28.60
C LEU A 215 -2.82 20.40 27.98
N HIS A 216 -3.02 19.28 27.30
CA HIS A 216 -1.98 18.52 26.61
C HIS A 216 -2.22 18.58 25.10
N VAL A 217 -1.15 18.84 24.36
CA VAL A 217 -1.13 18.77 22.90
C VAL A 217 0.07 17.90 22.50
N ASP A 218 -0.20 16.61 22.36
CA ASP A 218 0.84 15.60 22.15
C ASP A 218 0.82 15.08 20.71
N THR A 219 2.01 14.87 20.14
CA THR A 219 2.15 14.27 18.81
C THR A 219 2.77 12.89 18.95
N THR A 220 2.08 11.84 18.50
CA THR A 220 2.60 10.47 18.60
C THR A 220 3.25 10.06 17.27
N PHE A 221 4.57 9.91 17.29
CA PHE A 221 5.36 9.46 16.13
C PHE A 221 5.49 7.93 16.14
N LYS A 222 4.43 7.20 15.76
CA LYS A 222 4.57 5.78 15.36
C LYS A 222 4.15 5.57 13.91
N ILE A 223 4.92 6.21 13.02
CA ILE A 223 4.80 6.13 11.55
C ILE A 223 4.93 4.68 11.04
N VAL A 224 5.56 3.79 11.82
CA VAL A 224 5.74 2.38 11.46
C VAL A 224 4.43 1.56 11.49
N LYS A 225 3.39 2.03 12.19
CA LYS A 225 2.07 1.38 12.25
C LYS A 225 0.95 2.21 11.62
N GLN A 226 1.06 3.54 11.64
CA GLN A 226 0.10 4.45 11.02
C GLN A 226 0.82 5.21 9.90
N CYS A 227 0.31 5.14 8.66
CA CYS A 227 0.90 5.82 7.50
C CYS A 227 0.79 7.35 7.55
N PHE A 228 0.34 7.93 8.67
CA PHE A 228 0.12 9.37 8.87
C PHE A 228 0.47 9.77 10.31
N LEU A 229 0.79 11.04 10.51
CA LEU A 229 1.08 11.57 11.84
C LEU A 229 -0.24 11.76 12.61
N ALA A 230 -0.29 11.27 13.85
CA ALA A 230 -1.41 11.52 14.74
C ALA A 230 -1.01 12.54 15.83
N MET A 231 -1.89 13.51 16.06
CA MET A 231 -1.82 14.44 17.19
C MET A 231 -3.03 14.19 18.09
N VAL A 232 -2.82 14.18 19.39
CA VAL A 232 -3.87 14.02 20.40
C VAL A 232 -3.92 15.30 21.22
N ILE A 233 -5.11 15.85 21.35
CA ILE A 233 -5.40 16.92 22.30
C ILE A 233 -6.20 16.29 23.43
N GLY A 234 -5.84 16.60 24.66
CA GLY A 234 -6.55 16.18 25.86
C GLY A 234 -6.18 17.05 27.04
N TYR A 235 -6.71 16.74 28.21
CA TYR A 235 -6.44 17.48 29.42
C TYR A 235 -6.31 16.52 30.60
N SER A 236 -5.54 16.89 31.62
CA SER A 236 -5.39 16.08 32.83
C SER A 236 -5.79 16.85 34.08
N ASP A 237 -6.29 16.12 35.06
CA ASP A 237 -6.50 16.65 36.41
C ASP A 237 -5.19 16.71 37.23
N LYS A 238 -5.27 17.20 38.47
CA LYS A 238 -4.12 17.24 39.39
C LYS A 238 -3.60 15.85 39.79
N GLY A 239 -4.41 14.81 39.63
CA GLY A 239 -4.01 13.42 39.86
C GLY A 239 -3.22 12.82 38.69
N GLY A 240 -3.06 13.56 37.58
CA GLY A 240 -2.40 13.09 36.37
C GLY A 240 -3.28 12.16 35.53
N HIS A 241 -4.59 12.11 35.79
CA HIS A 241 -5.51 11.34 34.96
C HIS A 241 -5.78 12.09 33.66
N PHE A 242 -5.49 11.45 32.52
CA PHE A 242 -5.63 12.05 31.19
C PHE A 242 -7.01 11.77 30.57
N PHE A 243 -7.67 12.82 30.11
CA PHE A 243 -8.93 12.79 29.40
C PHE A 243 -8.73 13.23 27.94
N PRO A 244 -9.01 12.37 26.94
CA PRO A 244 -8.86 12.75 25.54
C PRO A 244 -9.95 13.76 25.14
N LEU A 245 -9.57 14.79 24.40
CA LEU A 245 -10.47 15.80 23.86
C LEU A 245 -10.68 15.63 22.36
N ALA A 246 -9.61 15.42 21.58
CA ALA A 246 -9.70 15.26 20.13
C ALA A 246 -8.47 14.53 19.57
N TYR A 247 -8.68 13.84 18.45
CA TYR A 247 -7.62 13.14 17.69
C TYR A 247 -7.51 13.73 16.30
N PHE A 248 -6.30 14.09 15.89
CA PHE A 248 -6.01 14.71 14.61
C PHE A 248 -5.13 13.83 13.75
N SER A 249 -5.51 13.69 12.49
CA SER A 249 -4.64 13.21 11.42
C SER A 249 -3.99 14.42 10.75
N ILE A 250 -2.66 14.47 10.73
CA ILE A 250 -1.91 15.53 10.07
C ILE A 250 -0.85 14.95 9.12
N SER A 251 -0.66 15.56 7.95
CA SER A 251 0.35 15.08 6.99
C SER A 251 1.77 15.53 7.35
N ARG A 252 1.91 16.75 7.88
CA ARG A 252 3.21 17.38 8.18
C ARG A 252 3.07 18.37 9.34
N ARG A 253 4.17 18.57 10.09
CA ARG A 253 4.28 19.58 11.16
C ARG A 253 4.87 20.87 10.57
N ARG A 254 4.30 22.02 10.91
CA ARG A 254 4.96 23.33 10.77
C ARG A 254 5.43 23.82 12.13
N GLN A 255 6.50 24.62 12.14
CA GLN A 255 7.06 25.20 13.35
C GLN A 255 6.04 26.11 14.07
N GLU A 256 5.22 26.84 13.29
CA GLU A 256 4.10 27.66 13.77
C GLU A 256 2.98 26.86 14.48
N ASN A 257 2.86 25.55 14.24
CA ASN A 257 1.82 24.72 14.87
C ASN A 257 2.18 24.30 16.31
N ILE A 258 3.33 24.74 16.83
CA ILE A 258 3.91 24.33 18.13
C ILE A 258 3.96 25.54 19.07
N SER A 259 4.17 26.72 18.50
CA SER A 259 4.15 27.99 19.20
C SER A 259 2.71 28.45 19.35
N LEU A 260 2.13 28.25 20.53
CA LEU A 260 1.13 29.18 21.05
C LEU A 260 1.83 30.53 21.08
N ASN A 261 1.46 31.45 20.18
CA ASN A 261 1.84 32.84 20.35
C ASN A 261 1.16 33.31 21.65
N SER A 262 2.00 33.39 22.68
CA SER A 262 1.76 34.10 23.94
C SER A 262 1.33 35.53 23.71
#